data_AF-A0A970HT73-F1
#
_entry.id   AF-A0A970HT73-F1
#
_cell.length_a   1.000
_cell.length_b   1.000
_cell.length_c   1.000
_cell.angle_alpha   90.00
_cell.angle_beta   90.00
_cell.angle_gamma   90.00
#
_symmetry.space_group_name_H-M   'P 1'
#
loop_
_entity.id
_entity.type
_entity.pdbx_description
1 polymer ?
#
loop_
_entity_poly.entity_id
_entity_poly.type
_entity_poly.pdbx_seq_one_letter_code
_entity_poly.pdbx_strand_id
1 'polypeptide(L)'
;MARPAALLACVLLMALAGGCWDRQEIENSAIAVAIGVDRADPPDRYKVTLQFAVPTHVGDGGQAGREPVATNWVVSSTGSTVFNAVRNIAHQVPRQVRLFNS
;
A
#
# COMPACT_ATOMS: atom_id res chain seq x y z
N MET A 1 -6.24 51.59 9.22
CA MET A 1 -5.74 50.71 8.12
C MET A 1 -5.37 49.29 8.57
N ALA A 2 -5.08 49.02 9.85
CA ALA A 2 -4.67 47.68 10.32
C ALA A 2 -5.79 46.61 10.39
N ARG A 3 -7.07 47.02 10.50
CA ARG A 3 -8.23 46.12 10.68
C ARG A 3 -8.50 45.18 9.48
N PRO A 4 -8.51 45.66 8.22
CA PRO A 4 -8.69 44.79 7.06
C PRO A 4 -7.46 43.90 6.79
N ALA A 5 -6.25 44.41 7.04
CA ALA A 5 -5.01 43.64 6.88
C ALA A 5 -4.93 42.46 7.87
N ALA A 6 -5.35 42.68 9.13
CA ALA A 6 -5.44 41.63 10.13
C ALA A 6 -6.46 40.55 9.76
N LEU A 7 -7.63 40.94 9.24
CA LEU A 7 -8.64 39.99 8.77
C LEU A 7 -8.15 39.16 7.58
N LEU A 8 -7.47 39.79 6.62
CA LEU A 8 -6.89 39.11 5.46
C LEU A 8 -5.80 38.11 5.89
N ALA A 9 -4.94 38.48 6.85
CA ALA A 9 -3.91 37.61 7.41
C ALA A 9 -4.52 36.40 8.13
N CYS A 10 -5.60 36.59 8.90
CA CYS A 10 -6.31 35.49 9.56
C CYS A 10 -6.92 34.50 8.56
N VAL A 11 -7.53 34.98 7.47
CA VAL A 11 -8.10 34.12 6.42
C VAL A 11 -7.00 33.33 5.70
N LEU A 12 -5.86 33.96 5.42
CA LEU A 12 -4.72 33.29 4.81
C LEU A 12 -4.17 32.19 5.72
N LEU A 13 -4.00 32.48 7.02
CA LEU A 13 -3.53 31.50 8.01
C LEU A 13 -4.49 30.31 8.15
N MET A 14 -5.81 30.53 8.10
CA MET A 14 -6.79 29.45 8.12
C MET A 14 -6.76 28.59 6.84
N ALA A 15 -6.50 29.19 5.68
CA ALA A 15 -6.34 28.46 4.42
C ALA A 15 -5.05 27.61 4.39
N LEU A 16 -3.97 28.08 5.01
CA LEU A 16 -2.70 27.34 5.13
C LEU A 16 -2.70 26.33 6.29
N ALA A 17 -3.61 26.46 7.27
CA ALA A 17 -3.72 25.56 8.43
C ALA A 17 -4.55 24.30 8.17
N GLY A 18 -5.11 24.12 6.97
CA GLY A 18 -5.82 22.90 6.59
C GLY A 18 -4.88 21.71 6.46
N GLY A 19 -4.57 21.02 7.56
CA GLY A 19 -3.76 19.81 7.55
C GLY A 19 -4.56 18.56 7.22
N CYS A 20 -4.40 18.03 6.00
CA CYS A 20 -4.33 16.61 5.63
C CYS A 20 -4.30 16.45 4.09
N TRP A 21 -3.53 17.31 3.40
CA TRP A 21 -3.45 17.30 1.92
C TRP A 21 -2.80 16.04 1.36
N ASP A 22 -2.12 15.26 2.20
CA ASP A 22 -1.45 14.00 1.82
C ASP A 22 -1.89 12.83 2.70
N ARG A 23 -3.15 12.85 3.18
CA ARG A 23 -3.70 11.69 3.89
C ARG A 23 -3.95 10.57 2.89
N GLN A 24 -2.90 9.79 2.61
CA GLN A 24 -3.05 8.47 2.00
C GLN A 24 -3.51 7.49 3.07
N GLU A 25 -4.75 7.05 2.95
CA GLU A 25 -5.32 6.05 3.84
C GLU A 25 -4.54 4.73 3.68
N ILE A 26 -4.11 4.15 4.79
CA ILE A 26 -3.35 2.90 4.83
C ILE A 26 -4.16 1.78 4.16
N GLU A 27 -5.49 1.80 4.29
CA GLU A 27 -6.43 0.91 3.61
C GLU A 27 -6.34 0.95 2.08
N ASN A 28 -5.78 2.01 1.49
CA ASN A 28 -5.66 2.17 0.04
C ASN A 28 -4.28 1.78 -0.51
N SER A 29 -3.36 1.37 0.37
CA SER A 29 -2.01 0.91 0.01
C SER A 29 -1.88 -0.59 0.24
N ALA A 30 -1.44 -1.34 -0.78
CA ALA A 30 -1.07 -2.74 -0.60
C ALA A 30 0.43 -2.80 -0.28
N ILE A 31 0.76 -3.01 1.00
CA ILE A 31 2.15 -3.06 1.47
C ILE A 31 2.67 -4.47 1.28
N ALA A 32 3.55 -4.67 0.29
CA ALA A 32 4.23 -5.94 0.07
C ALA A 32 5.30 -6.13 1.15
N VAL A 33 5.16 -7.21 1.92
CA VAL A 33 6.09 -7.59 3.00
C VAL A 33 7.05 -8.70 2.60
N ALA A 34 6.71 -9.47 1.56
CA ALA A 34 7.60 -10.51 1.02
C ALA A 34 7.40 -10.68 -0.49
N ILE A 35 8.47 -11.15 -1.16
CA ILE A 35 8.50 -11.51 -2.57
C ILE A 35 9.15 -12.89 -2.74
N GLY A 36 8.49 -13.77 -3.48
CA GLY A 36 9.04 -15.04 -3.97
C GLY A 36 9.23 -14.98 -5.49
N VAL A 37 10.34 -15.53 -5.98
CA VAL A 37 10.65 -15.60 -7.41
C VAL A 37 11.00 -17.04 -7.75
N ASP A 38 10.16 -17.66 -8.57
CA ASP A 38 10.28 -19.04 -9.01
C ASP A 38 10.43 -19.10 -10.53
N ARG A 39 11.01 -20.20 -11.03
CA ARG A 39 10.92 -20.53 -12.45
C ARG A 39 9.49 -21.05 -12.71
N ALA A 40 8.80 -20.44 -13.67
CA ALA A 40 7.50 -20.94 -14.09
C ALA A 40 7.68 -22.16 -15.00
N ASP A 41 6.64 -22.96 -15.13
CA ASP A 41 6.53 -24.01 -16.13
C ASP A 41 5.53 -23.51 -17.20
N PRO A 42 5.96 -23.30 -18.46
CA PRO A 42 7.24 -23.65 -19.09
C PRO A 42 8.45 -22.79 -18.66
N PRO A 43 9.69 -23.35 -18.72
CA PRO A 43 10.91 -22.90 -18.01
C PRO A 43 11.49 -21.53 -18.41
N ASP A 44 10.93 -20.92 -19.44
CA ASP A 44 11.29 -19.65 -20.07
C ASP A 44 10.54 -18.44 -19.46
N ARG A 45 9.80 -18.65 -18.36
CA ARG A 45 9.09 -17.58 -17.65
C ARG A 45 9.41 -17.57 -16.15
N TYR A 46 9.19 -16.41 -15.54
CA TYR A 46 9.32 -16.20 -14.10
C TYR A 46 7.93 -16.14 -13.48
N LYS A 47 7.72 -16.91 -12.41
CA LYS A 47 6.56 -16.76 -11.53
C LYS A 47 7.00 -15.91 -10.33
N VAL A 48 6.33 -14.79 -10.13
CA VAL A 48 6.56 -13.92 -8.97
C VAL A 48 5.35 -14.00 -8.07
N THR A 49 5.60 -14.12 -6.77
CA THR A 49 4.57 -14.17 -5.73
C THR A 49 4.83 -13.03 -4.75
N LEU A 50 3.83 -12.16 -4.54
CA LEU A 50 3.88 -11.07 -3.57
C LEU A 50 2.94 -11.38 -2.41
N GLN A 51 3.44 -11.20 -1.20
CA GLN A 51 2.64 -11.24 0.02
C GLN A 51 2.44 -9.82 0.54
N PHE A 52 1.19 -9.42 0.70
CA PHE A 52 0.77 -8.13 1.23
C PHE A 52 0.33 -8.26 2.69
N ALA A 53 0.72 -7.30 3.52
CA ALA A 53 0.15 -7.18 4.86
C ALA A 53 -1.26 -6.58 4.78
N VAL A 54 -2.20 -7.10 5.59
CA VAL A 54 -3.52 -6.51 5.78
C VAL A 54 -3.45 -5.60 7.00
N PRO A 55 -3.45 -4.26 6.83
CA PRO A 55 -3.15 -3.33 7.92
C PRO A 55 -4.12 -3.41 9.11
N THR A 56 -5.38 -3.79 8.87
CA THR A 56 -6.40 -3.92 9.91
C THR A 56 -6.10 -5.00 10.95
N HIS A 57 -5.11 -5.87 10.72
CA HIS A 57 -4.71 -6.95 11.64
C HIS A 57 -3.22 -6.89 12.03
N VAL A 58 -2.48 -5.86 11.60
CA VAL A 58 -1.08 -5.68 12.00
C VAL A 58 -1.04 -5.11 13.42
N GLY A 59 -0.69 -5.94 14.40
CA GLY A 59 -0.63 -5.55 15.82
C GLY A 59 -1.70 -6.16 16.70
N ASP A 60 -2.62 -6.96 16.14
CA ASP A 60 -3.56 -7.79 16.91
C ASP A 60 -2.78 -8.96 17.51
N GLY A 61 -2.07 -8.69 18.62
CA GLY A 61 -1.36 -9.70 19.39
C GLY A 61 -2.33 -10.82 19.76
N GLY A 62 -2.04 -12.03 19.30
CA GLY A 62 -2.95 -13.18 19.32
C GLY A 62 -3.74 -13.32 20.62
N GLN A 63 -5.01 -12.87 20.58
CA GLN A 63 -5.99 -13.28 21.57
C GLN A 63 -6.37 -14.73 21.26
N ALA A 64 -6.03 -15.62 22.18
CA ALA A 64 -6.39 -17.03 22.10
C ALA A 64 -7.92 -17.16 21.94
N GLY A 65 -8.36 -17.76 20.82
CA GLY A 65 -9.76 -18.09 20.58
C GLY A 65 -10.45 -17.37 19.41
N ARG A 66 -9.77 -16.45 18.71
CA ARG A 66 -10.30 -15.85 17.46
C ARG A 66 -9.78 -16.65 16.25
N GLU A 67 -10.67 -17.02 15.32
CA GLU A 67 -10.25 -17.66 14.07
C GLU A 67 -9.14 -16.85 13.40
N PRO A 68 -8.13 -17.50 12.79
CA PRO A 68 -7.02 -16.80 12.15
C PRO A 68 -7.55 -15.97 11.00
N VAL A 69 -7.78 -14.68 11.26
CA VAL A 69 -8.04 -13.72 10.21
C VAL A 69 -6.77 -13.64 9.37
N ALA A 70 -6.90 -13.78 8.04
CA ALA A 70 -5.76 -13.73 7.14
C ALA A 70 -5.03 -12.38 7.28
N THR A 71 -3.98 -12.36 8.09
CA THR A 71 -3.08 -11.21 8.31
C THR A 71 -2.28 -10.86 7.05
N ASN A 72 -2.30 -11.75 6.06
CA ASN A 72 -1.58 -11.66 4.81
C ASN A 72 -2.44 -12.08 3.60
N TRP A 73 -2.27 -11.37 2.49
CA TRP A 73 -2.86 -11.71 1.20
C TRP A 73 -1.76 -12.00 0.18
N VAL A 74 -1.90 -13.08 -0.59
CA VAL A 74 -0.87 -13.54 -1.53
C VAL A 74 -1.40 -13.49 -2.96
N VAL A 75 -0.61 -12.88 -3.86
CA VAL A 75 -0.90 -12.83 -5.30
C VAL A 75 0.32 -13.31 -6.06
N SER A 76 0.11 -14.15 -7.07
CA SER A 76 1.18 -14.57 -7.97
C SER A 76 0.85 -14.26 -9.42
N SER A 77 1.87 -13.88 -10.19
CA SER A 77 1.75 -13.71 -11.64
C SER A 77 3.00 -14.22 -12.34
N THR A 78 2.84 -14.56 -13.62
CA THR A 78 3.91 -15.05 -14.48
C THR A 78 4.25 -14.02 -15.55
N GLY A 79 5.54 -13.85 -15.85
CA GLY A 79 6.01 -12.91 -16.86
C GLY A 79 7.32 -13.37 -17.51
N SER A 80 7.64 -12.80 -18.67
CA SER A 80 8.93 -13.04 -19.35
C SER A 80 10.13 -12.47 -18.56
N THR A 81 9.88 -11.51 -17.68
CA THR A 81 10.85 -10.96 -16.72
C THR A 81 10.17 -10.81 -15.36
N VAL A 82 10.96 -10.76 -14.30
CA VAL A 82 10.48 -10.45 -12.94
C VAL A 82 9.71 -9.13 -12.93
N PHE A 83 10.19 -8.11 -13.65
CA PHE A 83 9.51 -6.82 -13.76
C PHE A 83 8.13 -6.94 -14.42
N ASN A 84 8.02 -7.69 -15.52
CA ASN A 84 6.72 -7.92 -16.18
C ASN A 84 5.76 -8.68 -15.26
N ALA A 85 6.24 -9.68 -14.52
CA ALA A 85 5.43 -10.41 -13.55
C ALA A 85 4.93 -9.49 -12.41
N VAL A 86 5.79 -8.63 -11.85
CA VAL A 86 5.39 -7.64 -10.83
C VAL A 86 4.39 -6.62 -11.41
N ARG A 87 4.62 -6.14 -12.63
CA ARG A 87 3.69 -5.22 -13.32
C ARG A 87 2.31 -5.85 -13.52
N ASN A 88 2.27 -7.13 -13.88
CA ASN A 88 1.01 -7.87 -13.99
C ASN A 88 0.28 -7.97 -12.65
N ILE A 89 1.01 -8.17 -11.54
CA ILE A 89 0.41 -8.14 -10.19
C ILE A 89 -0.16 -6.74 -9.90
N ALA A 90 0.56 -5.66 -10.25
CA ALA A 90 0.07 -4.29 -10.06
C ALA A 90 -1.24 -3.98 -10.82
N HIS A 91 -1.55 -4.72 -11.90
CA HIS A 91 -2.83 -4.62 -12.60
C HIS A 91 -3.97 -5.44 -11.96
N GLN A 92 -3.64 -6.43 -11.14
CA GLN A 92 -4.61 -7.28 -10.44
C GLN A 92 -4.99 -6.73 -9.07
N VAL A 93 -4.13 -5.89 -8.48
CA VAL A 93 -4.36 -5.31 -7.16
C VAL A 93 -5.09 -3.96 -7.31
N PRO A 94 -6.24 -3.74 -6.64
CA PRO A 94 -6.99 -2.48 -6.72
C PRO A 94 -6.28 -1.30 -6.03
N ARG A 95 -5.16 -1.56 -5.36
CA ARG A 95 -4.40 -0.65 -4.50
C ARG A 95 -3.00 -0.44 -5.08
N GLN A 96 -2.41 0.71 -4.81
CA GLN A 96 -1.00 0.95 -5.16
C GLN A 96 -0.10 0.00 -4.36
N VAL A 97 0.73 -0.77 -5.08
CA VAL A 97 1.72 -1.66 -4.49
C VAL A 97 2.92 -0.83 -4.02
N ARG A 98 3.16 -0.81 -2.70
CA ARG A 98 4.39 -0.26 -2.11
C ARG A 98 5.19 -1.38 -1.46
N LEU A 99 6.51 -1.26 -1.52
CA LEU A 99 7.38 -2.12 -0.73
C LEU A 99 7.38 -1.59 0.71
N PHE A 100 7.51 -2.48 1.69
CA PHE A 100 7.53 -2.11 3.11
C PHE A 100 8.61 -1.07 3.51
N ASN A 101 9.52 -0.70 2.61
CA ASN A 101 10.66 0.18 2.86
C ASN A 101 10.82 1.32 1.82
N SER A 102 9.73 1.77 1.17
CA SER A 102 9.75 2.85 0.17
C SER A 102 8.77 3.98 0.47
#